data_AF-A0A3L7TA62-F1
#
_entry.id   AF-A0A3L7TA62-F1
#
_cell.length_a   1.000
_cell.length_b   1.000
_cell.length_c   1.000
_cell.angle_alpha   90.00
_cell.angle_beta   90.00
_cell.angle_gamma   90.00
#
_symmetry.space_group_name_H-M   'P 1'
#
loop_
_entity.id
_entity.type
_entity.pdbx_description
1 polymer ?
#
loop_
_entity_poly.entity_id
_entity_poly.type
_entity_poly.pdbx_seq_one_letter_code
_entity_poly.pdbx_strand_id
1 'polypeptide(L)'
;MKPVLFAIAAGLCWGIGEVCTRSALHSGKIGPITAITVRSLVAIPIIVIVYWLMTRGIGGVRVEQPVSAIDGATWSKVVLGSGVIAGALAMVFFYVALSLGEVSMVKPIAFAVAPAVGVTLGWLVLGESMDGRKAAAILLIVSGVVLLTTGTTRSVPSDGSASESTQPQR
;
A
#
# COMPACT_ATOMS: atom_id res chain seq x y z
N MET A 1 -1.88 -21.29 -10.93
CA MET A 1 -0.46 -20.84 -10.87
C MET A 1 -0.27 -19.42 -11.40
N LYS A 2 -0.83 -19.03 -12.56
CA LYS A 2 -0.70 -17.66 -13.11
C LYS A 2 -1.07 -16.50 -12.13
N PRO A 3 -2.17 -16.55 -11.35
CA PRO A 3 -2.52 -15.44 -10.44
C PRO A 3 -1.50 -15.23 -9.32
N VAL A 4 -0.92 -16.32 -8.80
CA VAL A 4 0.10 -16.27 -7.74
C VAL A 4 1.36 -15.58 -8.23
N LEU A 5 1.78 -15.86 -9.48
CA LEU A 5 2.96 -15.21 -10.07
C LEU A 5 2.77 -13.70 -10.21
N PHE A 6 1.61 -13.24 -10.70
CA PHE A 6 1.31 -11.81 -10.79
C PHE A 6 1.21 -11.14 -9.41
N ALA A 7 0.66 -11.83 -8.41
CA ALA A 7 0.60 -11.32 -7.04
C ALA A 7 2.01 -11.16 -6.43
N ILE A 8 2.91 -12.12 -6.66
CA ILE A 8 4.31 -12.03 -6.22
C ILE A 8 5.00 -10.86 -6.92
N ALA A 9 4.87 -10.75 -8.25
CA ALA A 9 5.44 -9.64 -9.01
C ALA A 9 4.93 -8.28 -8.51
N ALA A 10 3.62 -8.15 -8.27
CA ALA A 10 3.02 -6.95 -7.69
C ALA A 10 3.61 -6.63 -6.31
N GLY A 11 3.76 -7.63 -5.45
CA GLY A 11 4.39 -7.50 -4.13
C GLY A 11 5.83 -6.99 -4.21
N LEU A 12 6.62 -7.50 -5.16
CA LEU A 12 7.99 -7.05 -5.42
C LEU A 12 8.04 -5.60 -5.90
N CYS A 13 7.20 -5.22 -6.86
CA CYS A 13 7.11 -3.85 -7.37
C CYS A 13 6.76 -2.86 -6.25
N TRP A 14 5.76 -3.19 -5.43
CA TRP A 14 5.41 -2.39 -4.25
C TRP A 14 6.50 -2.42 -3.18
N GLY A 15 7.26 -3.52 -3.06
CA GLY A 15 8.42 -3.63 -2.17
C GLY A 15 9.48 -2.59 -2.50
N ILE A 16 9.99 -2.67 -3.73
CA ILE A 16 11.08 -1.83 -4.23
C ILE A 16 10.65 -0.36 -4.29
N GLY A 17 9.47 -0.09 -4.87
CA GLY A 17 8.98 1.27 -5.07
C GLY A 17 8.80 2.04 -3.76
N GLU A 18 8.24 1.42 -2.72
CA GLU A 18 7.97 2.12 -1.46
C GLU A 18 9.22 2.40 -0.62
N VAL A 19 10.29 1.61 -0.78
CA VAL A 19 11.60 1.94 -0.18
C VAL A 19 12.14 3.24 -0.79
N CYS A 20 12.06 3.38 -2.11
CA CYS A 20 12.43 4.61 -2.81
C CYS A 20 11.56 5.79 -2.36
N THR A 21 10.23 5.62 -2.33
CA THR A 21 9.28 6.64 -1.87
C THR A 21 9.62 7.11 -0.47
N ARG A 22 9.82 6.18 0.48
CA ARG A 22 10.14 6.53 1.87
C ARG A 22 11.45 7.29 1.98
N SER A 23 12.50 6.87 1.27
CA SER A 23 13.76 7.59 1.22
C SER A 23 13.57 9.02 0.74
N ALA A 24 12.70 9.21 -0.26
CA ALA A 24 12.40 10.51 -0.83
C ALA A 24 11.62 11.40 0.16
N LEU A 25 10.61 10.86 0.86
CA LEU A 25 9.83 11.58 1.87
C LEU A 25 10.68 12.05 3.06
N HIS A 26 11.59 11.20 3.54
CA HIS A 26 12.45 11.53 4.69
C HIS A 26 13.61 12.47 4.32
N SER A 27 13.81 12.77 3.03
CA SER A 27 14.79 13.78 2.62
C SER A 27 14.36 15.21 2.96
N GLY A 28 13.09 15.42 3.33
CA GLY A 28 12.50 16.74 3.62
C GLY A 28 12.25 17.59 2.37
N LYS A 29 12.65 17.14 1.17
CA LYS A 29 12.53 17.90 -0.08
C LYS A 29 11.16 17.76 -0.76
N ILE A 30 10.40 16.73 -0.42
CA ILE A 30 9.10 16.42 -1.01
C ILE A 30 8.14 15.90 0.05
N GLY A 31 6.93 16.46 0.06
CA GLY A 31 5.86 16.04 0.96
C GLY A 31 5.11 14.80 0.48
N PRO A 32 4.33 14.14 1.35
CA PRO A 32 3.56 12.93 1.03
C PRO A 32 2.58 13.13 -0.13
N ILE A 33 1.89 14.28 -0.15
CA ILE A 33 0.91 14.60 -1.20
C ILE A 33 1.60 14.87 -2.55
N THR A 34 2.77 15.51 -2.55
CA THR A 34 3.57 15.69 -3.76
C THR A 34 4.04 14.34 -4.30
N ALA A 35 4.53 13.45 -3.44
CA ALA A 35 5.04 12.14 -3.84
C ALA A 35 3.94 11.26 -4.48
N ILE A 36 2.77 11.16 -3.86
CA ILE A 36 1.63 10.40 -4.44
C ILE A 36 1.11 11.05 -5.73
N THR A 37 1.09 12.38 -5.81
CA THR A 37 0.64 13.08 -7.03
C THR A 37 1.58 12.79 -8.19
N VAL A 38 2.90 12.94 -8.00
CA VAL A 38 3.90 12.62 -9.02
C VAL A 38 3.83 11.14 -9.40
N ARG A 39 3.73 10.24 -8.41
CA ARG A 39 3.53 8.80 -8.66
C ARG A 39 2.32 8.55 -9.57
N SER A 40 1.19 9.19 -9.29
CA SER A 40 -0.05 9.01 -10.06
C SER A 40 0.07 9.56 -11.47
N LEU A 41 0.69 10.74 -11.63
CA LEU A 41 0.95 11.36 -12.93
C LEU A 41 1.89 10.52 -13.80
N VAL A 42 2.82 9.77 -13.21
CA VAL A 42 3.68 8.83 -13.93
C VAL A 42 2.96 7.52 -14.22
N ALA A 43 2.18 7.00 -13.27
CA ALA A 43 1.51 5.70 -13.41
C ALA A 43 0.35 5.72 -14.41
N ILE A 44 -0.45 6.79 -14.43
CA ILE A 44 -1.65 6.89 -15.28
C ILE A 44 -1.32 6.72 -16.78
N PRO A 45 -0.36 7.45 -17.37
CA PRO A 45 0.01 7.26 -18.78
C PRO A 45 0.43 5.83 -19.10
N ILE A 46 1.22 5.20 -18.22
CA ILE A 46 1.66 3.81 -18.40
C ILE A 46 0.46 2.87 -18.40
N ILE A 47 -0.47 3.03 -17.45
CA ILE A 47 -1.69 2.22 -17.36
C ILE A 47 -2.58 2.43 -18.59
N VAL A 48 -2.73 3.67 -19.06
CA VAL A 48 -3.51 4.00 -20.27
C VAL A 48 -2.91 3.33 -21.52
N ILE A 49 -1.58 3.32 -21.66
CA ILE A 49 -0.91 2.63 -22.77
C ILE A 49 -1.15 1.12 -22.68
N VAL A 50 -1.00 0.52 -21.50
CA VAL A 50 -1.25 -0.92 -21.30
C VAL A 50 -2.70 -1.27 -21.61
N TYR A 51 -3.67 -0.48 -21.14
CA TYR A 51 -5.09 -0.63 -21.44
C TYR A 51 -5.36 -0.55 -22.95
N TRP A 52 -4.75 0.43 -23.65
CA TRP A 52 -4.88 0.57 -25.10
C TRP A 52 -4.30 -0.63 -25.86
N LEU A 53 -3.16 -1.18 -25.43
CA LEU A 53 -2.57 -2.37 -26.02
C LEU A 53 -3.47 -3.61 -25.82
N MET A 54 -4.01 -3.79 -24.60
CA MET A 54 -4.86 -4.92 -24.24
C MET A 54 -6.23 -4.88 -24.92
N THR A 55 -6.82 -3.70 -25.13
CA THR A 55 -8.08 -3.56 -25.87
C THR A 55 -7.92 -3.83 -27.37
N ARG A 56 -6.76 -3.51 -27.95
CA ARG A 56 -6.43 -3.79 -29.36
C ARG A 56 -5.96 -5.23 -29.61
N GLY A 57 -5.76 -6.03 -28.56
CA GLY A 57 -5.29 -7.41 -28.70
C GLY A 57 -3.84 -7.52 -29.21
N ILE A 58 -3.05 -6.45 -29.07
CA ILE A 58 -1.65 -6.43 -29.50
C ILE A 58 -0.88 -7.44 -28.65
N GLY A 59 -0.13 -8.35 -29.29
CA GLY A 59 0.53 -9.47 -28.61
C GLY A 59 -0.37 -10.69 -28.34
N GLY A 60 -1.56 -10.76 -28.98
CA GLY A 60 -2.45 -11.93 -28.90
C GLY A 60 -3.28 -12.02 -27.63
N VAL A 61 -3.27 -10.97 -26.80
CA VAL A 61 -3.95 -10.92 -25.50
C VAL A 61 -5.04 -9.85 -25.57
N ARG A 62 -6.29 -10.28 -25.75
CA ARG A 62 -7.48 -9.42 -25.68
C ARG A 62 -8.30 -9.80 -24.45
N VAL A 63 -8.04 -9.13 -23.33
CA VAL A 63 -8.61 -9.45 -22.02
C VAL A 63 -9.77 -8.50 -21.66
N GLU A 64 -9.75 -7.29 -22.22
CA GLU A 64 -10.71 -6.24 -21.88
C GLU A 64 -12.05 -6.41 -22.59
N GLN A 65 -13.14 -6.24 -21.83
CA GLN A 65 -14.49 -6.14 -22.37
C GLN A 65 -14.76 -4.73 -22.93
N PRO A 66 -15.67 -4.57 -23.90
CA PRO A 66 -16.05 -3.25 -24.39
C PRO A 66 -16.61 -2.38 -23.25
N VAL A 67 -16.06 -1.18 -23.10
CA VAL A 67 -16.47 -0.19 -22.08
C VAL A 67 -17.97 0.14 -22.16
N SER A 68 -18.54 0.09 -23.37
CA SER A 68 -19.96 0.31 -23.64
C SER A 68 -20.88 -0.79 -23.08
N ALA A 69 -20.35 -1.95 -22.71
CA ALA A 69 -21.11 -3.06 -22.15
C ALA A 69 -21.22 -3.02 -20.61
N ILE A 70 -20.56 -2.05 -19.96
CA ILE A 70 -20.51 -1.95 -18.50
C ILE A 70 -21.71 -1.14 -17.99
N ASP A 71 -22.46 -1.70 -17.05
CA ASP A 71 -23.62 -1.04 -16.45
C ASP A 71 -23.24 0.02 -15.40
N GLY A 72 -24.18 0.91 -15.09
CA GLY A 72 -23.95 2.01 -14.14
C GLY A 72 -23.59 1.54 -12.73
N ALA A 73 -24.11 0.40 -12.28
CA ALA A 73 -23.80 -0.17 -10.98
C ALA A 73 -22.37 -0.74 -10.92
N THR A 74 -21.85 -1.31 -12.00
CA THR A 74 -20.43 -1.71 -12.05
C THR A 74 -19.52 -0.49 -12.10
N TRP A 75 -19.90 0.55 -12.87
CA TRP A 75 -19.18 1.82 -12.86
C TRP A 75 -19.10 2.46 -11.49
N SER A 76 -20.19 2.48 -10.73
CA SER A 76 -20.17 3.06 -9.38
C SER A 76 -19.25 2.29 -8.43
N LYS A 77 -19.23 0.95 -8.49
CA LYS A 77 -18.27 0.12 -7.73
C LYS A 77 -16.83 0.45 -8.09
N VAL A 78 -16.52 0.61 -9.37
CA VAL A 78 -15.17 0.95 -9.85
C VAL A 78 -14.80 2.37 -9.43
N VAL A 79 -15.64 3.37 -9.70
CA VAL A 79 -15.34 4.77 -9.40
C VAL A 79 -15.25 5.03 -7.90
N LEU A 80 -16.27 4.63 -7.14
CA LEU A 80 -16.33 4.91 -5.70
C LEU A 80 -15.40 3.97 -4.93
N GLY A 81 -15.55 2.66 -5.11
CA GLY A 81 -14.77 1.66 -4.37
C GLY A 81 -13.30 1.67 -4.75
N SER A 82 -13.01 1.47 -6.04
CA SER A 82 -11.62 1.39 -6.50
C SER A 82 -10.98 2.77 -6.65
N GLY A 83 -11.64 3.73 -7.30
CA GLY A 83 -11.08 5.05 -7.57
C GLY A 83 -10.96 5.92 -6.32
N VAL A 84 -12.07 6.18 -5.63
CA VAL A 84 -12.10 7.12 -4.49
C VAL A 84 -11.54 6.46 -3.23
N ILE A 85 -12.10 5.33 -2.78
CA ILE A 85 -11.71 4.72 -1.51
C ILE A 85 -10.30 4.12 -1.61
N ALA A 86 -10.08 3.16 -2.51
CA ALA A 86 -8.79 2.47 -2.61
C ALA A 86 -7.70 3.30 -3.33
N GLY A 87 -8.07 4.04 -4.38
CA GLY A 87 -7.13 4.74 -5.26
C GLY A 87 -6.70 6.12 -4.76
N ALA A 88 -7.58 6.83 -4.05
CA ALA A 88 -7.27 8.17 -3.52
C ALA A 88 -7.12 8.17 -2.00
N LEU A 89 -8.18 7.86 -1.24
CA LEU A 89 -8.17 7.99 0.22
C LEU A 89 -7.16 7.06 0.87
N ALA A 90 -7.17 5.77 0.52
CA ALA A 90 -6.22 4.81 1.09
C ALA A 90 -4.76 5.20 0.78
N MET A 91 -4.48 5.70 -0.43
CA MET A 91 -3.13 6.16 -0.77
C MET A 91 -2.75 7.45 0.00
N VAL A 92 -3.67 8.40 0.20
CA VAL A 92 -3.42 9.59 1.02
C VAL A 92 -3.04 9.17 2.44
N PHE A 93 -3.85 8.32 3.08
CA PHE A 93 -3.54 7.85 4.43
C PHE A 93 -2.23 7.08 4.49
N PHE A 94 -1.97 6.21 3.50
CA PHE A 94 -0.75 5.42 3.44
C PHE A 94 0.51 6.28 3.27
N TYR A 95 0.49 7.28 2.38
CA TYR A 95 1.65 8.14 2.13
C TYR A 95 1.90 9.12 3.29
N VAL A 96 0.83 9.60 3.93
CA VAL A 96 0.95 10.37 5.19
C VAL A 96 1.59 9.49 6.26
N ALA A 97 1.11 8.27 6.48
CA ALA A 97 1.70 7.36 7.46
C ALA A 97 3.17 7.04 7.13
N LEU A 98 3.53 6.80 5.87
CA LEU A 98 4.91 6.59 5.42
C LEU A 98 5.82 7.81 5.63
N SER A 99 5.28 9.02 5.64
CA SER A 99 6.06 10.22 5.96
C SER A 99 6.34 10.36 7.45
N LEU A 100 5.56 9.69 8.31
CA LEU A 100 5.63 9.78 9.77
C LEU A 100 6.35 8.58 10.41
N GLY A 101 6.48 7.46 9.70
CA GLY A 101 6.99 6.20 10.27
C GLY A 101 7.85 5.38 9.32
N GLU A 102 8.40 4.29 9.84
CA GLU A 102 9.23 3.37 9.06
C GLU A 102 8.39 2.49 8.12
N VAL A 103 8.93 2.19 6.92
CA VAL A 103 8.29 1.27 5.95
C VAL A 103 8.05 -0.10 6.57
N SER A 104 9.00 -0.57 7.39
CA SER A 104 8.97 -1.84 8.13
C SER A 104 7.78 -1.95 9.10
N MET A 105 7.19 -0.82 9.51
CA MET A 105 6.04 -0.80 10.40
C MET A 105 4.74 -0.47 9.64
N VAL A 106 4.74 0.64 8.89
CA VAL A 106 3.53 1.16 8.24
C VAL A 106 2.99 0.18 7.20
N LYS A 107 3.87 -0.40 6.38
CA LYS A 107 3.45 -1.25 5.26
C LYS A 107 2.89 -2.59 5.73
N PRO A 108 3.54 -3.36 6.63
CA PRO A 108 2.95 -4.59 7.14
C PRO A 108 1.57 -4.36 7.79
N ILE A 109 1.38 -3.28 8.56
CA ILE A 109 0.08 -2.96 9.16
C ILE A 109 -0.98 -2.75 8.08
N ALA A 110 -0.74 -1.84 7.13
CA ALA A 110 -1.71 -1.56 6.07
C ALA A 110 -2.02 -2.80 5.22
N PHE A 111 -0.99 -3.61 4.90
CA PHE A 111 -1.10 -4.79 4.04
C PHE A 111 -1.55 -6.06 4.77
N ALA A 112 -1.69 -6.06 6.10
CA ALA A 112 -2.38 -7.12 6.85
C ALA A 112 -3.85 -6.77 7.11
N VAL A 113 -4.13 -5.51 7.42
CA VAL A 113 -5.51 -5.06 7.64
C VAL A 113 -6.32 -5.14 6.34
N ALA A 114 -5.75 -4.73 5.20
CA ALA A 114 -6.47 -4.74 3.93
C ALA A 114 -6.96 -6.14 3.50
N PRO A 115 -6.14 -7.21 3.52
CA PRO A 115 -6.63 -8.57 3.28
C PRO A 115 -7.64 -9.05 4.31
N ALA A 116 -7.47 -8.75 5.60
CA ALA A 116 -8.43 -9.14 6.64
C ALA A 116 -9.81 -8.52 6.39
N VAL A 117 -9.86 -7.22 6.10
CA VAL A 117 -11.09 -6.51 5.72
C VAL A 117 -11.64 -7.06 4.40
N GLY A 118 -10.77 -7.28 3.40
CA GLY A 118 -11.14 -7.78 2.09
C GLY A 118 -11.81 -9.16 2.14
N VAL A 119 -11.24 -10.12 2.88
CA VAL A 119 -11.85 -11.45 3.05
C VAL A 119 -13.15 -11.37 3.85
N THR A 120 -13.20 -10.51 4.87
CA THR A 120 -14.42 -10.31 5.67
C THR A 120 -15.56 -9.74 4.82
N LEU A 121 -15.29 -8.70 4.03
CA LEU A 121 -16.28 -8.11 3.12
C LEU A 121 -16.59 -9.04 1.94
N GLY A 122 -15.62 -9.81 1.44
CA GLY A 122 -15.84 -10.85 0.45
C GLY A 122 -16.86 -11.87 0.94
N TRP A 123 -16.73 -12.30 2.20
CA TRP A 123 -17.70 -13.19 2.83
C TRP A 123 -19.07 -12.53 3.04
N LEU A 124 -19.11 -11.34 3.63
CA LEU A 124 -20.37 -10.70 4.03
C LEU A 124 -21.15 -10.05 2.88
N VAL A 125 -20.45 -9.49 1.90
CA VAL A 125 -21.05 -8.66 0.83
C VAL A 125 -21.05 -9.38 -0.51
N LEU A 126 -19.99 -10.13 -0.83
CA LEU A 126 -19.88 -10.86 -2.10
C LEU A 126 -20.36 -12.32 -1.99
N GLY A 127 -20.65 -12.80 -0.77
CA GLY A 127 -21.13 -14.17 -0.53
C GLY A 127 -20.03 -15.23 -0.70
N GLU A 128 -18.76 -14.85 -0.62
CA GLU A 128 -17.65 -15.82 -0.69
C GLU A 128 -17.66 -16.77 0.50
N SER A 129 -17.24 -18.03 0.30
CA SER A 129 -17.17 -18.98 1.41
C SER A 129 -16.12 -18.58 2.46
N MET A 130 -16.50 -18.58 3.73
CA MET A 130 -15.58 -18.48 4.86
C MET A 130 -15.47 -19.85 5.53
N ASP A 131 -14.28 -20.43 5.53
CA ASP A 131 -13.98 -21.66 6.27
C ASP A 131 -13.01 -21.39 7.43
N GLY A 132 -12.87 -22.36 8.32
CA GLY A 132 -11.95 -22.24 9.46
C GLY A 132 -10.49 -22.04 9.05
N ARG A 133 -10.09 -22.47 7.85
CA ARG A 133 -8.73 -22.29 7.32
C ARG A 133 -8.46 -20.83 6.95
N LYS A 134 -9.39 -20.17 6.26
CA LYS A 134 -9.31 -18.74 5.93
C LYS A 134 -9.26 -17.88 7.21
N ALA A 135 -10.11 -18.20 8.18
CA ALA A 135 -10.11 -17.52 9.47
C ALA A 135 -8.76 -17.67 10.20
N ALA A 136 -8.23 -18.89 10.29
CA ALA A 136 -6.92 -19.13 10.89
C ALA A 136 -5.78 -18.42 10.14
N ALA A 137 -5.82 -18.39 8.80
CA ALA A 137 -4.82 -17.70 7.99
C ALA A 137 -4.82 -16.18 8.25
N ILE A 138 -5.99 -15.56 8.36
CA ILE A 138 -6.10 -14.13 8.71
C ILE A 138 -5.49 -13.86 10.08
N LEU A 139 -5.81 -14.69 11.08
CA LEU A 139 -5.25 -14.56 12.42
C LEU A 139 -3.72 -14.67 12.42
N LEU A 140 -3.17 -15.59 11.63
CA LEU A 140 -1.71 -15.75 11.49
C LEU A 140 -1.07 -14.54 10.82
N ILE A 141 -1.68 -13.98 9.77
CA ILE A 141 -1.19 -12.76 9.10
C ILE A 141 -1.17 -11.58 10.08
N VAL A 142 -2.28 -11.35 10.78
CA VAL A 142 -2.39 -10.26 11.76
C VAL A 142 -1.39 -10.44 12.90
N SER A 143 -1.28 -11.66 13.45
CA SER A 143 -0.33 -11.97 14.52
C SER A 143 1.11 -11.77 14.07
N GLY A 144 1.47 -12.22 12.87
CA GLY A 144 2.79 -12.02 12.30
C GLY A 144 3.15 -10.55 12.13
N VAL A 145 2.17 -9.72 11.73
CA VAL A 145 2.38 -8.27 11.64
C VAL A 145 2.50 -7.61 13.00
N VAL A 146 1.70 -8.00 13.99
CA VAL A 146 1.86 -7.51 15.37
C VAL A 146 3.25 -7.82 15.89
N LEU A 147 3.72 -9.06 15.73
CA LEU A 147 5.08 -9.46 16.14
C LEU A 147 6.16 -8.62 15.44
N LEU A 148 6.02 -8.42 14.12
CA LEU A 148 6.97 -7.63 13.32
C LEU A 148 7.01 -6.16 13.76
N THR A 149 5.88 -5.58 14.16
CA THR A 149 5.79 -4.15 14.48
C THR A 149 6.14 -3.84 15.94
N THR A 150 5.94 -4.78 16.87
CA THR A 150 6.26 -4.60 18.30
C THR A 150 7.75 -4.77 18.64
N GLY A 151 8.55 -5.38 17.77
CA GLY A 151 9.97 -5.66 18.03
C GLY A 151 10.95 -4.50 17.82
N THR A 152 10.51 -3.36 17.28
CA THR A 152 11.38 -2.25 16.85
C THR A 152 11.67 -1.24 17.96
N THR A 153 11.90 -1.69 19.20
CA THR A 153 12.43 -0.81 20.26
C THR A 153 13.94 -0.68 20.08
N ARG A 154 14.41 0.25 19.24
CA ARG A 154 15.83 0.61 19.23
C ARG A 154 16.13 1.41 20.50
N SER A 155 16.85 0.77 21.42
CA SER A 155 17.49 1.39 22.57
C SER A 155 18.31 2.61 22.14
N VAL A 156 17.88 3.80 22.55
CA VAL A 156 18.71 5.01 22.52
C VAL A 156 19.87 4.78 23.50
N PRO A 157 21.14 4.89 23.09
CA PRO A 157 22.24 4.97 24.04
C PRO A 157 22.00 6.20 24.92
N SER A 158 21.83 5.96 26.22
CA SER A 158 21.82 7.00 27.22
C SER A 158 23.24 7.55 27.35
N ASP A 159 23.60 8.52 26.53
CA ASP A 159 24.75 9.37 26.82
C ASP A 159 24.37 10.30 27.97
N GLY A 160 24.55 9.77 29.18
CA GLY A 160 24.60 10.52 30.41
C GLY A 160 26.03 11.00 30.68
N SER A 161 26.11 12.19 31.29
CA SER A 161 27.29 12.92 31.77
C SER A 161 27.98 13.80 30.71
N ALA A 162 28.21 15.10 30.90
CA ALA A 162 28.34 15.84 32.15
C ALA A 162 27.78 17.26 32.03
N SER A 163 27.08 17.66 33.09
CA SER A 163 26.99 19.03 33.53
C SER A 163 28.40 19.57 33.83
N GLU A 164 28.76 20.69 33.21
CA GLU A 164 29.73 21.61 33.82
C GLU A 164 29.26 23.04 33.58
N SER A 165 28.35 23.47 34.46
CA SER A 165 28.14 24.87 34.77
C SER A 165 29.28 25.34 35.69
N THR A 166 30.06 26.36 35.30
CA THR A 166 30.57 27.45 36.17
C THR A 166 31.30 28.51 35.33
N GLN A 167 30.54 29.51 34.86
CA GLN A 167 30.72 30.99 34.99
C GLN A 167 32.11 31.70 34.81
N PRO A 168 32.21 33.06 34.83
CA PRO A 168 32.76 33.90 33.75
C PRO A 168 34.06 34.68 34.11
N GLN A 169 34.42 35.69 33.28
CA GLN A 169 35.59 36.62 33.33
C GLN A 169 36.81 36.12 32.53
N ARG A 170 37.45 36.88 31.63
CA ARG A 170 37.68 38.33 31.49
C ARG A 170 37.60 38.79 30.03
#